data_AF-B6GY13-F1
#
_entry.id   AF-B6GY13-F1
#
_cell.length_a   1.000
_cell.length_b   1.000
_cell.length_c   1.000
_cell.angle_alpha   90.00
_cell.angle_beta   90.00
_cell.angle_gamma   90.00
#
_symmetry.space_group_name_H-M   'P 1'
#
loop_
_entity.id
_entity.type
_entity.pdbx_description
1 polymer ?
#
loop_
_entity_poly.entity_id
_entity_poly.type
_entity_poly.pdbx_seq_one_letter_code
_entity_poly.pdbx_strand_id
1 'polypeptide(L)'
;MDRLAAISMLWDVFIDAQRGADDLVVTICRGFSPDYLSWSEFKSLGSFATSAVVAAGWSCRKLDQIAESVREGLFLEEELDQLREQARHKRNRVYIRRPSD
;
A
#
# COMPACT_ATOMS: atom_id res chain seq x y z
N MET A 1 21.10 -7.81 21.65
CA MET A 1 19.80 -7.13 21.45
C MET A 1 19.98 -6.17 20.29
N ASP A 2 19.86 -6.74 19.10
CA ASP A 2 20.30 -6.16 17.85
C ASP A 2 19.42 -4.98 17.45
N ARG A 3 20.04 -3.83 17.19
CA ARG A 3 19.36 -2.65 16.62
C ARG A 3 18.71 -2.93 15.26
N LEU A 4 19.02 -4.08 14.65
CA LEU A 4 18.39 -4.59 13.44
C LEU A 4 17.01 -5.23 13.72
N ALA A 5 16.80 -5.82 14.90
CA ALA A 5 15.49 -6.37 15.27
C ALA A 5 14.46 -5.26 15.55
N ALA A 6 14.90 -4.10 16.07
CA ALA A 6 14.02 -2.94 16.25
C ALA A 6 13.58 -2.28 14.93
N ILE A 7 14.43 -2.36 13.88
CA ILE A 7 14.06 -1.92 12.52
C ILE A 7 13.14 -2.98 11.85
N SER A 8 13.27 -4.25 12.24
CA SER A 8 12.47 -5.37 11.75
C SER A 8 11.14 -5.58 12.49
N MET A 9 10.86 -4.86 13.58
CA MET A 9 9.66 -5.00 14.42
C MET A 9 8.53 -4.02 14.07
N LEU A 10 8.72 -3.15 13.07
CA LEU A 10 7.75 -2.13 12.69
C LEU A 10 7.58 -2.08 11.16
N TRP A 11 7.24 -3.19 10.54
CA TRP A 11 6.93 -3.21 9.11
C TRP A 11 5.55 -3.82 8.86
N ASP A 12 4.53 -3.20 9.43
CA ASP A 12 3.22 -3.31 8.83
C ASP A 12 3.27 -2.57 7.48
N VAL A 13 3.63 -3.33 6.44
CA VAL A 13 3.85 -2.78 5.10
C VAL A 13 2.66 -3.10 4.25
N PHE A 14 2.09 -2.03 3.70
CA PHE A 14 1.20 -2.12 2.57
C PHE A 14 2.00 -2.67 1.38
N ILE A 15 1.61 -3.84 0.87
CA ILE A 15 2.34 -4.50 -0.22
C ILE A 15 1.74 -4.07 -1.56
N ASP A 16 0.42 -4.27 -1.70
CA ASP A 16 -0.27 -4.14 -2.97
C ASP A 16 -1.78 -3.93 -2.78
N ALA A 17 -2.45 -3.48 -3.83
CA ALA A 17 -3.91 -3.42 -3.92
C ALA A 17 -4.40 -4.20 -5.15
N GLN A 18 -5.55 -4.85 -4.99
CA GLN A 18 -6.20 -5.67 -6.00
C GLN A 18 -7.70 -5.39 -6.03
N ARG A 19 -8.33 -5.61 -7.17
CA ARG A 19 -9.79 -5.50 -7.31
C ARG A 19 -10.46 -6.67 -6.59
N GLY A 20 -11.29 -6.39 -5.58
CA GLY A 20 -12.20 -7.37 -4.99
C GLY A 20 -13.56 -7.41 -5.68
N ALA A 21 -14.45 -8.28 -5.20
CA ALA A 21 -15.81 -8.42 -5.75
C ALA A 21 -16.67 -7.16 -5.52
N ASP A 22 -16.60 -6.57 -4.32
CA ASP A 22 -17.43 -5.43 -3.91
C ASP A 22 -16.59 -4.19 -3.50
N ASP A 23 -15.33 -4.37 -3.12
CA ASP A 23 -14.44 -3.29 -2.69
C ASP A 23 -13.00 -3.60 -3.14
N LEU A 24 -12.13 -2.59 -3.11
CA LEU A 24 -10.70 -2.80 -3.33
C LEU A 24 -10.14 -3.66 -2.19
N VAL A 25 -9.39 -4.71 -2.50
CA VAL A 25 -8.72 -5.57 -1.52
C VAL A 25 -7.25 -5.18 -1.46
N VAL A 26 -6.76 -4.89 -0.27
CA VAL A 26 -5.36 -4.55 -0.03
C VAL A 26 -4.64 -5.70 0.64
N THR A 27 -3.44 -5.95 0.17
CA THR A 27 -2.54 -6.95 0.74
C THR A 27 -1.57 -6.23 1.66
N ILE A 28 -1.61 -6.59 2.93
CA ILE A 28 -0.69 -6.06 3.94
C ILE A 28 0.16 -7.19 4.50
N CYS A 29 1.40 -6.91 4.88
CA CYS A 29 2.18 -7.86 5.68
C CYS A 29 2.11 -7.46 7.14
N ARG A 30 1.56 -8.34 7.98
CA ARG A 30 1.65 -8.22 9.44
C ARG A 30 2.59 -9.30 9.95
N GLY A 31 3.88 -8.98 10.06
CA GLY A 31 4.90 -9.95 10.43
C GLY A 31 5.27 -10.87 9.26
N PHE A 32 5.03 -12.18 9.36
CA PHE A 32 5.42 -13.16 8.32
C PHE A 32 4.27 -13.63 7.42
N SER A 33 3.04 -13.22 7.71
CA SER A 33 1.85 -13.61 6.95
C SER A 33 1.29 -12.42 6.16
N PRO A 34 1.00 -12.60 4.86
CA PRO A 34 0.17 -11.64 4.14
C PRO A 34 -1.28 -11.75 4.62
N ASP A 35 -1.84 -10.63 5.03
CA ASP A 35 -3.27 -10.47 5.32
C ASP A 35 -3.93 -9.72 4.16
N TYR A 36 -5.17 -10.12 3.86
CA TYR A 36 -6.01 -9.50 2.84
C TYR A 36 -7.16 -8.79 3.54
N LEU A 37 -7.25 -7.47 3.38
CA LEU A 37 -8.31 -6.66 3.96
C LEU A 37 -9.01 -5.88 2.86
N SER A 38 -10.31 -5.62 3.00
CA SER A 38 -10.95 -4.62 2.13
C SER A 38 -10.38 -3.24 2.45
N TRP A 39 -10.43 -2.34 1.48
CA TRP A 39 -9.96 -0.98 1.62
C TRP A 39 -10.72 -0.25 2.74
N SER A 40 -12.01 -0.54 2.88
CA SER A 40 -12.85 -0.02 3.96
C SER A 40 -12.38 -0.52 5.34
N GLU A 41 -12.12 -1.82 5.51
CA GLU A 41 -11.58 -2.40 6.76
C GLU A 41 -10.19 -1.83 7.09
N PHE A 42 -9.34 -1.72 6.07
CA PHE A 42 -8.00 -1.16 6.22
C PHE A 42 -8.06 0.31 6.66
N LYS A 43 -8.95 1.13 6.07
CA LYS A 43 -9.15 2.53 6.49
C LYS A 43 -9.67 2.66 7.92
N SER A 44 -10.44 1.70 8.42
CA SER A 44 -10.90 1.69 9.82
C SER A 44 -9.75 1.61 10.83
N LEU A 45 -8.54 1.22 10.42
CA LEU A 45 -7.31 1.28 11.22
C LEU A 45 -6.79 2.72 11.44
N GLY A 46 -7.37 3.71 10.77
CA GLY A 46 -7.08 5.13 10.97
C GLY A 46 -5.69 5.55 10.50
N SER A 47 -4.96 6.29 11.35
CA SER A 47 -3.66 6.88 11.01
C SER A 47 -2.61 5.85 10.58
N PHE A 48 -2.71 4.64 11.14
CA PHE A 48 -1.83 3.53 10.79
C PHE A 48 -1.93 3.14 9.31
N ALA A 49 -3.15 3.07 8.78
CA ALA A 49 -3.38 2.74 7.37
C ALA A 49 -2.78 3.80 6.43
N THR A 50 -2.97 5.07 6.77
CA THR A 50 -2.40 6.19 6.01
C THR A 50 -0.88 6.12 6.00
N SER A 51 -0.25 5.89 7.16
CA SER A 51 1.21 5.77 7.26
C SER A 51 1.75 4.59 6.44
N ALA A 52 1.11 3.42 6.49
CA ALA A 52 1.55 2.24 5.75
C ALA A 52 1.47 2.43 4.23
N VAL A 53 0.39 3.04 3.72
CA VAL A 53 0.23 3.36 2.29
C VAL A 53 1.30 4.35 1.82
N VAL A 54 1.54 5.41 2.59
CA VAL A 54 2.55 6.43 2.26
C VAL A 54 3.96 5.84 2.31
N ALA A 55 4.26 5.00 3.31
CA ALA A 55 5.54 4.30 3.44
C ALA A 55 5.79 3.35 2.26
N ALA A 56 4.75 2.70 1.74
CA ALA A 56 4.82 1.86 0.55
C ALA A 56 4.92 2.67 -0.77
N GLY A 57 4.82 4.00 -0.72
CA GLY A 57 4.90 4.88 -1.88
C GLY A 57 3.56 5.08 -2.60
N TRP A 58 2.49 4.50 -2.09
CA TRP A 58 1.14 4.62 -2.63
C TRP A 58 0.48 5.93 -2.18
N SER A 59 -0.60 6.31 -2.86
CA SER A 59 -1.38 7.50 -2.52
C SER A 59 -2.75 7.09 -1.99
N CYS A 60 -3.06 7.42 -0.72
CA CYS A 60 -4.35 7.12 -0.10
C CYS A 60 -5.52 7.68 -0.94
N ARG A 61 -5.38 8.92 -1.42
CA ARG A 61 -6.41 9.58 -2.24
C ARG A 61 -6.69 8.82 -3.55
N LYS A 62 -5.66 8.24 -4.17
CA LYS A 62 -5.80 7.45 -5.40
C LYS A 62 -6.44 6.09 -5.11
N LEU A 63 -6.03 5.43 -4.02
CA LEU A 63 -6.66 4.19 -3.57
C LEU A 63 -8.14 4.39 -3.25
N ASP A 64 -8.52 5.53 -2.64
CA ASP A 64 -9.92 5.89 -2.41
C ASP A 64 -10.72 6.02 -3.71
N GLN A 65 -10.18 6.71 -4.72
CA GLN A 65 -10.83 6.83 -6.03
C GLN A 65 -11.02 5.45 -6.69
N ILE A 66 -10.00 4.60 -6.64
CA ILE A 66 -10.10 3.25 -7.21
C ILE A 66 -11.16 2.43 -6.45
N ALA A 67 -11.16 2.46 -5.13
CA ALA A 67 -12.15 1.75 -4.32
C ALA A 67 -13.59 2.23 -4.59
N GLU A 68 -13.78 3.54 -4.81
CA GLU A 68 -15.05 4.09 -5.25
C GLU A 68 -15.45 3.58 -6.64
N SER A 69 -14.53 3.58 -7.61
CA SER A 69 -14.79 3.01 -8.94
C SER A 69 -15.09 1.50 -8.91
N VAL A 70 -14.49 0.73 -7.97
CA VAL A 70 -14.85 -0.68 -7.75
C VAL A 70 -16.30 -0.80 -7.27
N ARG A 71 -16.69 0.00 -6.27
CA ARG A 71 -18.06 0.00 -5.75
C ARG A 71 -19.11 0.45 -6.77
N GLU A 72 -18.75 1.38 -7.64
CA GLU A 72 -19.63 1.86 -8.72
C GLU A 72 -19.66 0.92 -9.95
N GLY A 73 -18.79 -0.10 -9.98
CA GLY A 73 -18.65 -1.00 -11.13
C GLY A 73 -17.96 -0.38 -12.36
N LEU A 74 -17.34 0.80 -12.20
CA LEU A 74 -16.60 1.53 -13.23
C LEU A 74 -15.09 1.26 -13.18
N PHE A 75 -14.66 0.26 -12.41
CA PHE A 75 -13.24 -0.03 -12.20
C PHE A 75 -12.51 -0.34 -13.51
N LEU A 76 -11.46 0.45 -13.76
CA LEU A 76 -10.49 0.21 -14.83
C LEU A 76 -9.22 -0.37 -14.20
N GLU A 77 -8.84 -1.57 -14.65
CA GLU A 77 -7.61 -2.23 -14.19
C GLU A 77 -6.36 -1.40 -14.51
N GLU A 78 -6.41 -0.61 -15.59
CA GLU A 78 -5.34 0.30 -16.00
C GLU A 78 -5.04 1.38 -14.94
N GLU A 79 -6.07 1.94 -14.27
CA GLU A 79 -5.86 2.94 -13.21
C GLU A 79 -5.08 2.35 -12.02
N LEU A 80 -5.32 1.08 -11.70
CA LEU A 80 -4.60 0.37 -10.66
C LEU A 80 -3.16 0.06 -11.07
N ASP A 81 -2.94 -0.34 -12.32
CA ASP A 81 -1.59 -0.61 -12.85
C ASP A 81 -0.72 0.66 -12.89
N GLN A 82 -1.30 1.78 -13.36
CA GLN A 82 -0.64 3.08 -13.30
C GLN A 82 -0.26 3.48 -11.87
N LEU A 83 -1.15 3.20 -10.90
CA LEU A 83 -0.87 3.51 -9.50
C LEU A 83 0.25 2.63 -8.91
N ARG A 84 0.32 1.35 -9.29
CA ARG A 84 1.43 0.45 -8.95
C ARG A 84 2.76 0.98 -9.47
N GLU A 85 2.81 1.36 -10.73
CA GLU A 85 4.04 1.89 -11.33
C GLU A 85 4.46 3.23 -10.70
N GLN A 86 3.50 4.10 -10.34
CA GLN A 86 3.82 5.32 -9.57
C GLN A 86 4.41 5.01 -8.19
N ALA A 87 3.85 4.05 -7.45
CA ALA A 87 4.37 3.64 -6.15
C ALA A 87 5.79 3.05 -6.29
N ARG A 88 6.02 2.25 -7.33
CA ARG A 88 7.33 1.67 -7.65
C ARG A 88 8.37 2.74 -7.97
N HIS A 89 8.01 3.73 -8.79
CA HIS A 89 8.88 4.87 -9.10
C HIS A 89 9.23 5.68 -7.84
N LYS A 90 8.28 5.84 -6.92
CA LYS A 90 8.51 6.57 -5.66
C LYS A 90 9.47 5.82 -4.74
N ARG A 91 9.36 4.49 -4.66
CA ARG A 91 10.31 3.62 -3.94
C ARG A 91 11.71 3.66 -4.56
N ASN A 92 11.81 3.66 -5.90
CA ASN A 92 13.09 3.78 -6.59
C ASN A 92 13.78 5.14 -6.33
N ARG A 93 13.02 6.23 -6.24
CA ARG A 93 13.54 7.57 -5.88
C ARG A 93 14.23 7.61 -4.51
N VAL A 94 13.81 6.78 -3.56
CA VAL A 94 14.43 6.68 -2.23
C VAL A 94 15.73 5.87 -2.28
N TYR A 95 15.84 4.91 -3.19
CA TYR A 95 17.02 4.03 -3.30
C TYR A 95 18.19 4.66 -4.08
N ILE A 96 17.92 5.56 -5.03
CA ILE A 96 18.97 6.22 -5.84
C ILE A 96 19.73 7.29 -5.02
N ARG A 97 19.18 7.73 -3.88
CA ARG A 97 19.86 8.63 -2.92
C ARG A 97 20.76 7.87 -1.93
N ARG A 98 21.49 6.84 -2.39
CA ARG A 98 22.72 6.47 -1.69
C ARG A 98 23.73 7.60 -1.97
N PRO A 99 24.34 8.24 -0.95
CA PRO A 99 25.49 9.07 -1.20
C PRO A 99 26.55 8.14 -1.79
N SER A 100 26.89 8.34 -3.06
CA SER A 100 28.14 7.83 -3.59
C SER A 100 29.24 8.45 -2.75
N ASP A 101 29.99 7.60 -2.04
CA ASP A 101 31.29 7.93 -1.44
C ASP A 101 32.25 8.39 -2.54
#